data_AF-A0A5S4F274-F1
#
_entry.id   AF-A0A5S4F274-F1
#
_cell.length_a   1.000
_cell.length_b   1.000
_cell.length_c   1.000
_cell.angle_alpha   90.00
_cell.angle_beta   90.00
_cell.angle_gamma   90.00
#
_symmetry.space_group_name_H-M   'P 1'
#
loop_
_entity.id
_entity.type
_entity.pdbx_description
1 polymer ?
#
loop_
_entity_poly.entity_id
_entity_poly.type
_entity_poly.pdbx_seq_one_letter_code
_entity_poly.pdbx_strand_id
1 'polypeptide(L)'
;MSDLTTETVATFLAADNNVVTDELDGRVGLYATGNTIHIEVAPRRAAASGPEGGEENAVRFEAHVFPVEPALPAATEPVHLDPATARELTYLSPGEDLDGWTVVKSEEHGHTRWNSHHTLIIRNDAGEHFAGHYRKGLTENQDTKPWEGERTARFDPVVSRARVAQVHNWVTPAKRTGPAPAAS
;
A
#
# COMPACT_ATOMS: atom_id res chain seq x y z
N MET A 1 -8.24 12.02 -17.20
CA MET A 1 -8.25 12.13 -15.73
C MET A 1 -9.52 11.45 -15.28
N SER A 2 -9.41 10.28 -14.67
CA SER A 2 -10.54 9.64 -14.00
C SER A 2 -10.99 10.56 -12.88
N ASP A 3 -12.28 10.85 -12.77
CA ASP A 3 -12.79 11.67 -11.68
C ASP A 3 -12.46 11.01 -10.34
N LEU A 4 -11.89 11.78 -9.42
CA LEU A 4 -11.47 11.30 -8.11
C LEU A 4 -12.72 11.14 -7.22
N THR A 5 -13.31 9.94 -7.22
CA THR A 5 -14.53 9.64 -6.46
C THR A 5 -14.24 8.81 -5.22
N THR A 6 -15.23 8.74 -4.32
CA THR A 6 -15.20 7.86 -3.15
C THR A 6 -14.96 6.39 -3.53
N GLU A 7 -15.57 5.92 -4.62
CA GLU A 7 -15.44 4.54 -5.11
C GLU A 7 -14.03 4.27 -5.63
N THR A 8 -13.44 5.23 -6.34
CA THR A 8 -12.06 5.14 -6.81
C THR A 8 -11.09 5.02 -5.62
N VAL A 9 -11.25 5.86 -4.60
CA VAL A 9 -10.41 5.83 -3.39
C VAL A 9 -10.64 4.57 -2.56
N ALA A 10 -11.88 4.11 -2.41
CA ALA A 10 -12.20 2.84 -1.75
C ALA A 10 -11.54 1.65 -2.47
N THR A 11 -11.56 1.66 -3.80
CA THR A 11 -10.90 0.62 -4.61
C THR A 11 -9.39 0.64 -4.40
N PHE A 12 -8.76 1.83 -4.37
CA PHE A 12 -7.33 1.94 -4.07
C PHE A 12 -6.97 1.41 -2.69
N LEU A 13 -7.74 1.76 -1.65
CA LEU A 13 -7.48 1.33 -0.28
C LEU A 13 -7.81 -0.13 0.00
N ALA A 14 -8.79 -0.69 -0.73
CA ALA A 14 -9.23 -2.07 -0.59
C ALA A 14 -8.47 -3.04 -1.50
N ALA A 15 -7.79 -2.54 -2.52
CA ALA A 15 -6.81 -3.32 -3.24
C ALA A 15 -5.64 -3.58 -2.27
N ASP A 16 -5.32 -4.85 -2.01
CA ASP A 16 -4.10 -5.21 -1.28
C ASP A 16 -2.81 -4.69 -1.97
N ASN A 17 -2.95 -4.10 -3.17
CA ASN A 17 -1.97 -3.33 -3.91
C ASN A 17 -2.17 -1.81 -3.71
N ASN A 18 -1.74 -1.26 -2.57
CA ASN A 18 -1.66 0.19 -2.37
C ASN A 18 -0.48 0.81 -3.16
N VAL A 19 -0.38 0.54 -4.46
CA VAL A 19 0.57 1.22 -5.35
C VAL A 19 -0.07 2.55 -5.75
N VAL A 20 0.60 3.65 -5.42
CA VAL A 20 0.26 4.96 -5.98
C VAL A 20 0.55 4.90 -7.48
N THR A 21 -0.46 4.62 -8.28
CA THR A 21 -0.36 4.61 -9.73
C THR A 21 -0.24 6.04 -10.26
N ASP A 22 0.40 6.22 -11.42
CA ASP A 22 0.45 7.50 -12.15
C ASP A 22 -0.94 8.10 -12.46
N GLU A 23 -2.03 7.34 -12.28
CA GLU A 23 -3.41 7.82 -12.37
C GLU A 23 -3.79 8.83 -11.27
N LEU A 24 -3.12 8.78 -10.11
CA LEU A 24 -3.20 9.80 -9.07
C LEU A 24 -2.17 10.91 -9.38
N ASP A 25 -2.40 11.69 -10.44
CA ASP A 25 -1.52 12.80 -10.86
C ASP A 25 -1.58 13.96 -9.84
N GLY A 26 -0.90 13.80 -8.70
CA GLY A 26 -0.97 14.70 -7.56
C GLY A 26 -0.13 14.32 -6.36
N ARG A 27 -0.04 15.23 -5.37
CA ARG A 27 0.57 14.93 -4.07
C ARG A 27 -0.48 14.20 -3.23
N VAL A 28 -0.16 13.00 -2.77
CA VAL A 28 -0.99 12.22 -1.83
C VAL A 28 -0.44 12.38 -0.42
N GLY A 29 -1.28 12.82 0.51
CA GLY A 29 -1.04 12.83 1.95
C GLY A 29 -1.89 11.77 2.63
N LEU A 30 -1.28 10.96 3.50
CA LEU A 30 -1.96 9.93 4.28
C LEU A 30 -1.57 10.10 5.74
N TYR A 31 -2.56 10.17 6.63
CA TYR A 31 -2.33 10.09 8.08
C TYR A 31 -3.50 9.39 8.76
N ALA A 32 -3.24 8.78 9.93
CA ALA A 32 -4.24 8.01 10.66
C ALA A 32 -4.51 8.60 12.05
N THR A 33 -5.78 8.58 12.46
CA THR A 33 -6.23 8.93 13.81
C THR A 33 -7.20 7.85 14.30
N GLY A 34 -6.76 6.99 15.22
CA GLY A 34 -7.53 5.83 15.66
C GLY A 34 -7.80 4.86 14.51
N ASN A 35 -9.08 4.55 14.24
CA ASN A 35 -9.51 3.69 13.14
C ASN A 35 -9.84 4.47 11.85
N THR A 36 -9.52 5.75 11.81
CA THR A 36 -9.77 6.62 10.65
C THR A 36 -8.46 6.90 9.92
N ILE A 37 -8.46 6.74 8.60
CA ILE A 37 -7.41 7.16 7.67
C ILE A 37 -7.90 8.41 6.95
N HIS A 38 -7.14 9.49 7.06
CA HIS A 38 -7.35 10.73 6.32
C HIS A 38 -6.47 10.72 5.08
N ILE A 39 -7.10 10.99 3.93
CA ILE A 39 -6.48 10.93 2.62
C ILE A 39 -6.65 12.30 1.99
N GLU A 40 -5.53 12.92 1.65
CA GLU A 40 -5.50 14.21 0.97
C GLU A 40 -4.88 14.02 -0.40
N VAL A 41 -5.60 14.40 -1.46
CA VAL A 41 -5.10 14.32 -2.83
C VAL A 41 -5.12 15.72 -3.44
N ALA A 42 -3.93 16.30 -3.63
CA ALA A 42 -3.77 17.60 -4.28
C ALA A 42 -3.39 17.40 -5.76
N PRO A 43 -4.21 17.83 -6.73
CA PRO A 43 -3.90 17.70 -8.15
C PRO A 43 -2.56 18.36 -8.49
N ARG A 44 -1.76 17.74 -9.36
CA ARG A 44 -0.39 18.20 -9.68
C ARG A 44 -0.33 19.63 -10.20
N ARG A 45 -1.34 20.07 -10.97
CA ARG A 45 -1.45 21.46 -11.46
C ARG A 45 -1.62 22.48 -10.33
N ALA A 46 -2.26 22.11 -9.23
CA ALA A 46 -2.46 22.97 -8.08
C ALA A 46 -1.28 22.92 -7.10
N ALA A 47 -0.66 21.75 -6.92
CA ALA A 47 0.56 21.59 -6.13
C ALA A 47 1.78 22.34 -6.72
N ALA A 48 1.80 22.56 -8.05
CA ALA A 48 2.83 23.35 -8.73
C ALA A 48 2.79 24.86 -8.39
N SER A 49 1.69 25.35 -7.80
CA SER A 49 1.51 26.75 -7.42
C SER A 49 2.06 27.09 -6.03
N GLY A 50 2.67 26.13 -5.33
CA GLY A 50 3.18 26.28 -3.96
C GLY A 50 2.30 25.58 -2.92
N PRO A 51 2.73 25.55 -1.65
CA PRO A 51 2.04 24.81 -0.58
C PRO A 51 0.58 25.25 -0.37
N GLU A 52 0.28 26.55 -0.51
CA GLU A 52 -1.08 27.08 -0.37
C GLU A 52 -2.00 26.62 -1.52
N GLY A 53 -1.50 26.57 -2.76
CA GLY A 53 -2.27 26.08 -3.91
C GLY A 53 -2.58 24.58 -3.82
N GLY A 54 -1.69 23.81 -3.19
CA GLY A 54 -1.93 22.41 -2.86
C GLY A 54 -3.06 22.22 -1.84
N GLU A 55 -3.07 23.00 -0.75
CA GLU A 55 -4.05 22.86 0.33
C GLU A 55 -5.48 23.29 -0.06
N GLU A 56 -5.61 24.34 -0.87
CA GLU A 56 -6.93 24.88 -1.29
C GLU A 56 -7.64 23.98 -2.30
N ASN A 57 -6.89 23.23 -3.11
CA ASN A 57 -7.42 22.37 -4.16
C ASN A 57 -7.36 20.89 -3.82
N ALA A 58 -6.94 20.56 -2.60
CA ALA A 58 -6.87 19.19 -2.16
C ALA A 58 -8.27 18.61 -1.97
N VAL A 59 -8.52 17.46 -2.59
CA VAL A 59 -9.69 16.64 -2.32
C VAL A 59 -9.37 15.76 -1.12
N ARG A 60 -10.24 15.79 -0.11
CA ARG A 60 -10.04 15.05 1.14
C ARG A 60 -11.07 13.93 1.27
N PHE A 61 -10.58 12.76 1.67
CA PHE A 61 -11.39 11.59 1.95
C PHE A 61 -11.11 11.10 3.36
N GLU A 62 -12.14 10.50 3.96
CA GLU A 62 -12.04 9.78 5.20
C GLU A 62 -12.33 8.31 4.94
N ALA A 63 -11.45 7.43 5.39
CA ALA A 63 -11.63 6.00 5.30
C ALA A 63 -11.67 5.39 6.70
N HIS A 64 -12.68 4.59 6.99
CA HIS A 64 -12.81 3.89 8.26
C HIS A 64 -12.34 2.45 8.12
N VAL A 65 -11.42 2.07 9.01
CA VAL A 65 -10.86 0.73 9.11
C VAL A 65 -11.68 -0.07 10.10
N PHE A 66 -12.19 -1.22 9.67
CA PHE A 66 -12.92 -2.14 10.52
C PHE A 66 -12.22 -3.50 10.56
N PRO A 67 -12.32 -4.23 11.68
CA PRO A 67 -11.94 -5.63 11.71
C PRO A 67 -12.79 -6.40 10.71
N VAL A 68 -12.17 -7.31 9.95
CA VAL A 68 -12.86 -8.14 8.96
C VAL A 68 -13.54 -9.29 9.67
N GLU A 69 -14.87 -9.34 9.61
CA GLU A 69 -15.68 -10.48 10.02
C GLU A 69 -16.37 -11.12 8.81
N PRO A 70 -16.28 -12.46 8.61
CA PRO A 70 -15.46 -13.40 9.37
C PRO A 70 -13.96 -13.20 9.09
N ALA A 71 -13.11 -13.61 10.04
CA ALA A 71 -11.66 -13.58 9.86
C ALA A 71 -11.29 -14.28 8.54
N LEU A 72 -10.44 -13.64 7.73
CA LEU A 72 -9.92 -14.24 6.51
C LEU A 72 -9.31 -15.62 6.81
N PRO A 73 -9.37 -16.58 5.87
CA PRO A 73 -8.71 -17.87 6.05
C PRO A 73 -7.24 -17.62 6.38
N ALA A 74 -6.88 -18.00 7.62
CA ALA A 74 -5.55 -17.84 8.15
C ALA A 74 -4.88 -19.20 8.15
N ALA A 75 -3.87 -19.36 7.31
CA ALA A 75 -3.01 -20.52 7.42
C ALA A 75 -2.37 -20.57 8.81
N THR A 76 -2.19 -21.77 9.33
CA THR A 76 -1.53 -21.99 10.63
C THR A 76 -0.12 -22.54 10.48
N GLU A 77 0.19 -23.13 9.31
CA GLU A 77 1.47 -23.78 9.04
C GLU A 77 2.28 -23.01 7.97
N PRO A 78 3.60 -22.86 8.14
CA PRO A 78 4.47 -22.29 7.12
C PRO A 78 4.47 -23.10 5.83
N VAL A 79 4.71 -22.41 4.72
CA VAL A 79 4.95 -23.05 3.41
C VAL A 79 6.41 -22.89 3.01
N HIS A 80 6.91 -23.90 2.31
CA HIS A 80 8.28 -23.95 1.82
C HIS A 80 8.26 -24.02 0.30
N LEU A 81 8.74 -22.96 -0.34
CA LEU A 81 8.91 -22.92 -1.79
C LEU A 81 10.36 -23.28 -2.15
N ASP A 82 10.56 -23.75 -3.36
CA ASP A 82 11.91 -23.84 -3.87
C ASP A 82 12.48 -22.41 -4.07
N PRO A 83 13.79 -22.19 -3.83
CA PRO A 83 14.37 -20.85 -3.91
C PRO A 83 14.33 -20.23 -5.31
N ALA A 84 14.13 -21.00 -6.37
CA ALA A 84 14.03 -20.45 -7.73
C ALA A 84 12.65 -19.83 -7.94
N THR A 85 11.57 -20.58 -7.67
CA THR A 85 10.20 -20.07 -7.74
C THR A 85 9.97 -18.89 -6.81
N ALA A 86 10.44 -18.99 -5.56
CA ALA A 86 10.34 -17.88 -4.61
C ALA A 86 11.05 -16.61 -5.09
N ARG A 87 12.16 -16.77 -5.82
CA ARG A 87 12.89 -15.64 -6.42
C ARG A 87 12.16 -15.05 -7.60
N GLU A 88 11.59 -15.86 -8.49
CA GLU A 88 10.79 -15.35 -9.62
C GLU A 88 9.62 -14.51 -9.11
N LEU A 89 8.94 -14.95 -8.03
CA LEU A 89 7.90 -14.16 -7.36
C LEU A 89 8.37 -12.76 -6.90
N THR A 90 9.66 -12.56 -6.61
CA THR A 90 10.18 -11.22 -6.21
C THR A 90 10.29 -10.24 -7.38
N TYR A 91 10.27 -10.73 -8.62
CA TYR A 91 10.35 -9.90 -9.83
C TYR A 91 8.98 -9.55 -10.39
N LEU A 92 7.94 -10.20 -9.90
CA LEU A 92 6.57 -9.94 -10.30
C LEU A 92 6.02 -8.70 -9.59
N SER A 93 5.11 -8.03 -10.29
CA SER A 93 4.32 -6.94 -9.75
C SER A 93 3.25 -7.49 -8.81
N PRO A 94 2.85 -6.72 -7.79
CA PRO A 94 1.70 -7.07 -6.98
C PRO A 94 0.45 -7.33 -7.85
N GLY A 95 -0.28 -8.41 -7.55
CA GLY A 95 -1.45 -8.90 -8.32
C GLY A 95 -1.13 -9.94 -9.38
N GLU A 96 0.14 -10.09 -9.78
CA GLU A 96 0.57 -11.15 -10.69
C GLU A 96 0.71 -12.49 -9.96
N ASP A 97 0.51 -13.59 -10.68
CA ASP A 97 0.57 -14.95 -10.16
C ASP A 97 1.66 -15.81 -10.82
N LEU A 98 2.19 -16.75 -10.06
CA LEU A 98 3.06 -17.82 -10.55
C LEU A 98 2.77 -19.09 -9.75
N ASP A 99 2.45 -20.18 -10.45
CA ASP A 99 2.23 -21.52 -9.88
C ASP A 99 1.26 -21.55 -8.68
N GLY A 100 0.17 -20.77 -8.77
CA GLY A 100 -0.87 -20.71 -7.72
C GLY A 100 -0.54 -19.77 -6.55
N TRP A 101 0.51 -18.96 -6.68
CA TRP A 101 0.89 -17.93 -5.71
C TRP A 101 0.76 -16.54 -6.32
N THR A 102 -0.16 -15.74 -5.79
CA THR A 102 -0.31 -14.33 -6.16
C THR A 102 0.62 -13.48 -5.29
N VAL A 103 1.39 -12.57 -5.90
CA VAL A 103 2.15 -11.56 -5.17
C VAL A 103 1.18 -10.52 -4.61
N VAL A 104 1.22 -10.32 -3.30
CA VAL A 104 0.40 -9.32 -2.61
C VAL A 104 1.19 -8.04 -2.41
N LYS A 105 2.44 -8.16 -1.94
CA LYS A 105 3.30 -7.02 -1.67
C LYS A 105 4.75 -7.45 -1.62
N SER A 106 5.66 -6.61 -2.09
CA SER A 106 7.08 -6.71 -1.78
C SER A 106 7.54 -5.39 -1.20
N GLU A 107 8.24 -5.41 -0.07
CA GLU A 107 8.74 -4.20 0.59
C GLU A 107 10.15 -4.36 1.14
N GLU A 108 10.95 -3.31 1.00
CA GLU A 108 12.20 -3.15 1.74
C GLU A 108 11.89 -2.53 3.10
N HIS A 109 12.31 -3.18 4.19
CA HIS A 109 12.08 -2.69 5.56
C HIS A 109 13.38 -2.37 6.31
N GLY A 110 14.51 -2.40 5.60
CA GLY A 110 15.80 -2.02 6.16
C GLY A 110 16.94 -2.36 5.24
N HIS A 111 18.10 -1.79 5.52
CA HIS A 111 19.32 -2.12 4.83
C HIS A 111 20.50 -2.08 5.78
N THR A 112 21.56 -2.73 5.35
CA THR A 112 22.91 -2.63 5.90
C THR A 112 23.80 -1.98 4.84
N ARG A 113 25.09 -1.82 5.14
CA ARG A 113 26.07 -1.34 4.15
C ARG A 113 26.12 -2.21 2.88
N TRP A 114 25.78 -3.50 2.99
CA TRP A 114 26.04 -4.48 1.92
C TRP A 114 24.77 -5.13 1.34
N ASN A 115 23.68 -5.13 2.11
CA ASN A 115 22.44 -5.81 1.74
C ASN A 115 21.22 -4.98 2.10
N SER A 116 20.17 -5.03 1.27
CA SER A 116 18.81 -4.65 1.66
C SER A 116 18.02 -5.85 2.14
N HIS A 117 17.11 -5.63 3.09
CA HIS A 117 16.25 -6.63 3.72
C HIS A 117 14.81 -6.41 3.26
N HIS A 118 14.21 -7.48 2.76
CA HIS A 118 12.92 -7.43 2.10
C HIS A 118 11.95 -8.43 2.71
N THR A 119 10.67 -8.10 2.61
CA THR A 119 9.56 -9.00 2.88
C THR A 119 8.70 -9.11 1.63
N LEU A 120 8.49 -10.35 1.17
CA LEU A 120 7.54 -10.70 0.11
C LEU A 120 6.31 -11.34 0.75
N ILE A 121 5.14 -10.79 0.50
CA ILE A 121 3.85 -11.34 0.89
C ILE A 121 3.20 -11.97 -0.35
N ILE A 122 2.81 -13.24 -0.22
CA ILE A 122 2.11 -14.00 -1.24
C ILE A 122 0.77 -14.53 -0.71
N ARG A 123 -0.13 -14.86 -1.62
CA ARG A 123 -1.44 -15.43 -1.33
C ARG A 123 -1.67 -16.68 -2.19
N ASN A 124 -2.22 -17.74 -1.61
CA ASN A 124 -2.63 -18.92 -2.36
C ASN A 124 -4.07 -18.81 -2.91
N ASP A 125 -4.50 -19.80 -3.68
CA ASP A 125 -5.86 -19.89 -4.23
C ASP A 125 -6.96 -19.95 -3.15
N ALA A 126 -6.63 -20.42 -1.94
CA ALA A 126 -7.54 -20.44 -0.80
C ALA A 126 -7.70 -19.06 -0.11
N GLY A 127 -6.92 -18.06 -0.54
CA GLY A 127 -6.91 -16.72 0.03
C GLY A 127 -6.06 -16.57 1.31
N GLU A 128 -5.29 -17.60 1.67
CA GLU A 128 -4.37 -17.56 2.81
C GLU A 128 -3.10 -16.80 2.43
N HIS A 129 -2.58 -16.01 3.36
CA HIS A 129 -1.42 -15.15 3.12
C HIS A 129 -0.19 -15.64 3.87
N PHE A 130 0.97 -15.49 3.24
CA PHE A 130 2.26 -15.91 3.79
C PHE A 130 3.34 -14.86 3.50
N ALA A 131 4.26 -14.65 4.44
CA ALA A 131 5.37 -13.72 4.31
C ALA A 131 6.71 -14.45 4.31
N GLY A 132 7.53 -14.17 3.30
CA GLY A 132 8.89 -14.66 3.18
C GLY A 132 9.88 -13.50 3.29
N HIS A 133 10.94 -13.70 4.06
CA HIS A 133 11.99 -12.70 4.24
C HIS A 133 13.23 -13.07 3.44
N TYR A 134 13.82 -12.09 2.74
CA TYR A 134 15.05 -12.30 1.98
C TYR A 134 15.98 -11.10 2.03
N ARG A 135 17.22 -11.31 1.59
CA ARG A 135 18.22 -10.26 1.43
C ARG A 135 18.58 -10.11 -0.04
N LYS A 136 18.92 -8.89 -0.44
CA LYS A 136 19.43 -8.58 -1.76
C LYS A 136 20.73 -7.81 -1.66
N GLY A 137 21.71 -8.22 -2.46
CA GLY A 137 22.97 -7.52 -2.63
C GLY A 137 22.81 -6.10 -3.14
N LEU A 138 23.53 -5.15 -2.55
CA LEU A 138 23.53 -3.74 -3.01
C LEU A 138 24.71 -3.39 -3.92
N THR A 139 25.69 -4.27 -4.06
CA THR A 139 26.90 -4.02 -4.86
C THR A 139 27.21 -5.21 -5.75
N GLU A 140 27.88 -4.98 -6.86
CA GLU A 140 28.27 -6.03 -7.82
C GLU A 140 29.10 -7.16 -7.19
N ASN A 141 29.91 -6.84 -6.17
CA ASN A 141 30.71 -7.82 -5.44
C ASN A 141 29.93 -8.62 -4.39
N GLN A 142 28.67 -8.27 -4.13
CA GLN A 142 27.81 -8.86 -3.10
C GLN A 142 26.41 -9.11 -3.66
N ASP A 143 26.26 -9.31 -4.98
CA ASP A 143 24.99 -9.51 -5.70
C ASP A 143 24.31 -10.83 -5.28
N THR A 144 23.88 -10.85 -4.02
CA THR A 144 23.19 -11.96 -3.40
C THR A 144 21.75 -11.92 -3.85
N LYS A 145 21.32 -13.03 -4.45
CA LYS A 145 19.95 -13.19 -4.92
C LYS A 145 19.05 -13.53 -3.73
N PRO A 146 17.73 -13.26 -3.85
CA PRO A 146 16.75 -13.73 -2.87
C PRO A 146 16.94 -15.22 -2.55
N TRP A 147 16.98 -15.55 -1.26
CA TRP A 147 17.21 -16.89 -0.70
C TRP A 147 18.44 -17.64 -1.26
N GLU A 148 19.48 -16.92 -1.70
CA GLU A 148 20.70 -17.54 -2.19
C GLU A 148 21.42 -18.36 -1.10
N GLY A 149 21.77 -19.60 -1.41
CA GLY A 149 22.40 -20.53 -0.48
C GLY A 149 21.42 -21.25 0.46
N GLU A 150 20.13 -20.92 0.41
CA GLU A 150 19.11 -21.61 1.20
C GLU A 150 18.60 -22.86 0.46
N ARG A 151 18.22 -23.88 1.24
CA ARG A 151 17.63 -25.12 0.68
C ARG A 151 16.18 -24.93 0.24
N THR A 152 15.44 -24.08 0.95
CA THR A 152 14.03 -23.74 0.69
C THR A 152 13.79 -22.31 1.12
N ALA A 153 12.94 -21.58 0.39
CA ALA A 153 12.42 -20.31 0.85
C ALA A 153 11.23 -20.56 1.77
N ARG A 154 11.37 -20.20 3.05
CA ARG A 154 10.30 -20.33 4.05
C ARG A 154 9.40 -19.10 4.03
N PHE A 155 8.09 -19.33 4.00
CA PHE A 155 7.07 -18.31 4.17
C PHE A 155 6.19 -18.65 5.37
N ASP A 156 6.17 -17.75 6.35
CA ASP A 156 5.38 -17.91 7.56
C ASP A 156 3.97 -17.33 7.36
N PRO A 157 2.91 -17.93 7.94
CA PRO A 157 1.55 -17.42 7.77
C PRO A 157 1.39 -16.01 8.33
N VAL A 158 0.66 -15.17 7.61
CA VAL A 158 0.30 -13.83 8.06
C VAL A 158 -1.20 -13.64 8.02
N VAL A 159 -1.75 -13.11 9.12
CA VAL A 159 -3.17 -12.79 9.20
C VAL A 159 -3.33 -11.34 8.76
N SER A 160 -4.07 -11.09 7.67
CA SER A 160 -4.51 -9.73 7.36
C SER A 160 -5.53 -9.30 8.42
N ARG A 161 -5.19 -8.26 9.19
CA ARG A 161 -5.97 -7.84 10.38
C ARG A 161 -6.93 -6.68 10.13
N ALA A 162 -6.95 -6.12 8.94
CA ALA A 162 -7.73 -4.91 8.65
C ALA A 162 -8.12 -4.85 7.18
N ARG A 163 -9.36 -4.42 6.90
CA ARG A 163 -9.80 -3.99 5.58
C ARG A 163 -10.43 -2.61 5.72
N VAL A 164 -10.24 -1.76 4.71
CA VAL A 164 -11.01 -0.53 4.59
C VAL A 164 -12.42 -0.89 4.13
N ALA A 165 -13.42 -0.69 4.99
CA ALA A 165 -14.80 -1.08 4.69
C ALA A 165 -15.62 0.08 4.13
N GLN A 166 -15.22 1.32 4.40
CA GLN A 166 -15.99 2.49 3.97
C GLN A 166 -15.09 3.70 3.74
N VAL A 167 -15.28 4.37 2.61
CA VAL A 167 -14.70 5.69 2.32
C VAL A 167 -15.84 6.68 2.17
N HIS A 168 -15.65 7.90 2.64
CA HIS A 168 -16.60 9.00 2.50
C HIS A 168 -15.92 10.22 1.88
N ASN A 169 -16.66 10.94 1.04
CA ASN A 169 -16.25 12.28 0.59
C ASN A 169 -16.44 13.29 1.72
N TRP A 170 -15.40 14.08 1.99
CA TRP A 170 -15.53 15.16 2.96
C TRP A 170 -16.02 16.44 2.28
N VAL A 171 -17.14 16.99 2.75
CA VAL A 171 -17.56 18.35 2.37
C VAL A 171 -17.14 19.29 3.49
N THR A 172 -16.08 20.06 3.26
CA THR A 172 -15.75 21.14 4.19
C THR A 172 -16.85 22.20 4.09
N PRO A 173 -17.50 22.62 5.19
CA PRO A 173 -18.39 23.77 5.14
C PRO A 173 -17.60 24.96 4.60
N ALA A 174 -18.13 25.65 3.59
CA ALA A 174 -17.49 26.85 3.07
C ALA A 174 -17.11 27.76 4.24
N LYS A 175 -15.85 28.21 4.27
CA LYS A 175 -15.37 29.22 5.23
C LYS A 175 -16.44 30.30 5.27
N ARG A 176 -17.13 30.45 6.41
CA ARG A 176 -18.08 31.56 6.60
C ARG A 176 -17.30 32.83 6.31
N THR A 177 -17.51 33.42 5.15
CA THR A 177 -17.15 34.80 4.88
C THR A 177 -18.02 35.62 5.82
N GLY A 178 -17.48 35.93 6.99
CA GLY A 178 -18.10 36.91 7.87
C GLY A 178 -18.32 38.21 7.07
N PRO A 179 -19.41 38.94 7.34
CA PRO A 179 -19.64 40.21 6.65
C PRO A 179 -18.42 41.11 6.84
N ALA A 180 -17.97 41.74 5.76
CA ALA A 180 -16.87 42.70 5.78
C ALA A 180 -17.12 43.73 6.90
N PRO A 181 -16.10 44.10 7.69
CA PRO A 181 -16.26 45.15 8.69
C PRO A 181 -16.70 46.42 7.97
N ALA A 182 -17.78 47.04 8.47
CA ALA A 182 -18.23 48.33 7.97
C ALA A 182 -17.07 49.32 8.08
N ALA A 183 -16.72 49.94 6.96
CA ALA A 183 -15.76 51.03 6.93
C ALA A 183 -16.34 52.19 7.74
N SER A 184 -15.63 52.58 8.81
CA SER A 184 -15.85 53.81 9.56
C SER A 184 -14.99 54.94 9.00
#